data_AF-A0A433UIT6-F1
#
_entry.id   AF-A0A433UIT6-F1
#
_cell.length_a   1.000
_cell.length_b   1.000
_cell.length_c   1.000
_cell.angle_alpha   90.00
_cell.angle_beta   90.00
_cell.angle_gamma   90.00
#
_symmetry.space_group_name_H-M   'P 1'
#
loop_
_entity.id
_entity.type
_entity.pdbx_description
1 polymer ?
#
loop_
_entity_poly.entity_id
_entity_poly.type
_entity_poly.pdbx_seq_one_letter_code
_entity_poly.pdbx_strand_id
1 'polypeptide(L)'
;MTIKTITYKRILNLGNYESKHLEMTYEIDEYDDPLVEASRLMTTVEYKLREDQSEAIRQEINSLRHELRILKGEQRELLKQTAKESDVEDLLSDVQDFLNEAREDVSEGGIF
;
A
#
# COMPACT_ATOMS: atom_id res chain seq x y z
N MET A 1 0.68 2.50 56.21
CA MET A 1 0.38 2.29 54.80
C MET A 1 1.70 2.06 54.09
N THR A 2 1.95 0.84 53.62
CA THR A 2 3.24 0.47 53.01
C THR A 2 3.00 0.39 51.51
N ILE A 3 3.21 1.51 50.80
CA ILE A 3 3.05 1.55 49.35
C ILE A 3 4.17 0.72 48.73
N LYS A 4 3.80 -0.28 47.93
CA LYS A 4 4.75 -1.04 47.12
C LYS A 4 4.65 -0.53 45.68
N THR A 5 5.79 -0.32 45.04
CA THR A 5 5.82 0.07 43.64
C THR A 5 6.35 -1.08 42.79
N ILE A 6 5.79 -1.22 41.60
CA ILE A 6 6.35 -2.06 40.53
C ILE A 6 6.67 -1.17 39.35
N THR A 7 7.82 -1.43 38.75
CA THR A 7 8.25 -0.78 37.52
C THR A 7 8.58 -1.86 36.51
N TYR A 8 8.06 -1.70 35.31
CA TYR A 8 8.35 -2.60 34.19
C TYR A 8 8.85 -1.80 33.00
N LYS A 9 10.01 -2.21 32.48
CA LYS A 9 10.65 -1.63 31.31
C LYS A 9 10.73 -2.66 30.20
N ARG A 10 10.28 -2.28 29.01
CA ARG A 10 10.38 -3.10 27.80
C ARG A 10 11.13 -2.36 26.70
N ILE A 11 12.01 -3.10 26.05
CA ILE A 11 12.78 -2.66 24.89
C ILE A 11 12.40 -3.55 23.71
N LEU A 12 11.88 -2.96 22.65
CA LEU A 12 11.57 -3.62 21.38
C LEU A 12 12.58 -3.16 20.33
N ASN A 13 13.29 -4.10 19.74
CA ASN A 13 14.21 -3.82 18.63
C ASN A 13 13.40 -3.74 17.33
N LEU A 14 13.55 -2.65 16.58
CA LEU A 14 12.80 -2.39 15.34
C LEU A 14 13.60 -2.74 14.09
N GLY A 15 14.86 -3.15 14.23
CA GLY A 15 15.81 -3.23 13.12
C GLY A 15 16.40 -1.85 12.81
N ASN A 16 17.30 -1.78 11.82
CA ASN A 16 17.93 -0.53 11.36
C ASN A 16 18.60 0.31 12.46
N TYR A 17 19.12 -0.34 13.50
CA TYR A 17 19.70 0.32 14.69
C TYR A 17 18.69 1.16 15.49
N GLU A 18 17.39 0.99 15.26
CA GLU A 18 16.33 1.64 16.02
C GLU A 18 15.73 0.72 17.08
N SER A 19 15.39 1.29 18.23
CA SER A 19 14.72 0.57 19.31
C SER A 19 13.67 1.46 19.96
N LYS A 20 12.53 0.86 20.31
CA LYS A 20 11.46 1.51 21.07
C LYS A 20 11.56 1.06 22.52
N HIS A 21 11.53 2.04 23.43
CA HIS A 21 11.60 1.81 24.87
C HIS A 21 10.31 2.31 25.49
N LEU A 22 9.73 1.51 26.38
CA LEU A 22 8.62 1.94 27.21
C LEU A 22 8.84 1.46 28.64
N GLU A 23 8.69 2.38 29.57
CA GLU A 23 8.82 2.15 31.00
C GLU A 23 7.56 2.69 31.67
N MET A 24 6.93 1.86 32.50
CA MET A 24 5.76 2.24 33.27
C MET A 24 5.93 1.80 34.72
N THR A 25 5.45 2.65 35.61
CA THR A 25 5.45 2.42 37.06
C THR A 25 4.02 2.41 37.56
N TYR A 26 3.73 1.50 38.48
CA TYR A 26 2.43 1.37 39.12
C TYR A 26 2.60 1.21 40.63
N GLU A 27 1.74 1.90 41.37
CA GLU A 27 1.63 1.78 42.82
C GLU A 27 0.62 0.68 43.15
N ILE A 28 1.05 -0.29 43.96
CA ILE A 28 0.25 -1.44 44.38
C ILE A 28 -0.36 -1.15 45.75
N ASP A 29 -1.66 -1.38 45.87
CA ASP A 29 -2.39 -1.30 47.13
C ASP A 29 -1.95 -2.43 48.10
N GLU A 30 -2.10 -2.23 49.40
CA GLU A 30 -1.72 -3.21 50.42
C GLU A 30 -2.53 -4.51 50.34
N TYR A 31 -3.71 -4.48 49.73
CA TYR A 31 -4.60 -5.65 49.56
C TYR A 31 -4.42 -6.38 48.23
N ASP A 32 -3.71 -5.78 47.27
CA ASP A 32 -3.55 -6.36 45.94
C ASP A 32 -2.41 -7.38 45.91
N ASP A 33 -2.56 -8.42 45.07
CA ASP A 33 -1.48 -9.36 44.79
C ASP A 33 -0.47 -8.73 43.84
N PRO A 34 0.79 -8.50 44.29
CA PRO A 34 1.82 -7.90 43.45
C PRO A 34 2.10 -8.66 42.15
N LEU A 35 1.90 -9.98 42.13
CA LEU A 35 2.14 -10.79 40.93
C LEU A 35 1.05 -10.59 39.87
N VAL A 36 -0.20 -10.39 40.32
CA VAL A 36 -1.32 -10.09 39.43
C VAL A 36 -1.14 -8.70 38.83
N GLU A 37 -0.82 -7.70 39.65
CA GLU A 37 -0.60 -6.33 39.19
C GLU A 37 0.64 -6.21 38.28
N ALA A 38 1.71 -6.95 38.58
CA ALA A 38 2.86 -7.04 37.68
C ALA A 38 2.47 -7.63 36.31
N SER A 39 1.67 -8.69 36.28
CA SER A 39 1.21 -9.31 35.03
C SER A 39 0.33 -8.35 34.21
N ARG A 40 -0.53 -7.57 34.87
CA ARG A 40 -1.35 -6.52 34.24
C ARG A 40 -0.49 -5.38 33.67
N LEU A 41 0.50 -4.93 34.44
CA LEU A 41 1.44 -3.89 34.00
C LEU A 41 2.25 -4.34 32.78
N MET A 42 2.77 -5.58 32.81
CA MET A 42 3.50 -6.16 31.69
C MET A 42 2.65 -6.23 30.41
N THR A 43 1.41 -6.71 30.53
CA THR A 43 0.46 -6.79 29.41
C THR A 43 0.17 -5.41 28.83
N THR A 44 -0.02 -4.41 29.70
CA THR A 44 -0.28 -3.02 29.30
C THR A 44 0.89 -2.42 28.54
N VAL A 45 2.12 -2.60 29.05
CA VAL A 45 3.33 -2.11 28.40
C VAL A 45 3.54 -2.79 27.05
N GLU A 46 3.36 -4.11 26.93
CA GLU A 46 3.47 -4.82 25.65
C GLU A 46 2.45 -4.34 24.62
N TYR A 47 1.20 -4.12 25.03
CA TYR A 47 0.17 -3.59 24.15
C TYR A 47 0.49 -2.17 23.68
N LYS A 48 0.78 -1.26 24.63
CA LYS A 48 1.10 0.15 24.33
C LYS A 48 2.35 0.31 23.48
N LEU A 49 3.35 -0.55 23.68
CA LEU A 49 4.57 -0.53 22.88
C LEU A 49 4.30 -0.79 21.39
N ARG A 50 3.28 -1.60 21.05
CA ARG A 50 2.96 -2.03 19.67
C ARG A 50 1.76 -1.33 19.04
N GLU A 51 1.02 -0.53 19.82
CA GLU A 51 -0.19 0.15 19.38
C GLU A 51 0.07 1.07 18.18
N ASP A 52 1.05 1.98 18.29
CA ASP A 52 1.39 2.94 17.22
C ASP A 52 1.80 2.25 15.91
N GLN A 53 2.56 1.14 16.01
CA GLN A 53 2.98 0.38 14.83
C GLN A 53 1.80 -0.28 14.14
N SER A 54 0.86 -0.81 14.92
CA SER A 54 -0.33 -1.45 14.39
C SER A 54 -1.21 -0.45 13.65
N GLU A 55 -1.31 0.78 14.15
CA GLU A 55 -2.04 1.85 13.50
C GLU A 55 -1.33 2.34 12.23
N ALA A 56 -0.02 2.58 12.28
CA ALA A 56 0.78 2.99 11.14
C ALA A 56 0.69 1.96 9.98
N ILE A 57 0.85 0.67 10.29
CA ILE A 57 0.73 -0.41 9.30
C ILE A 57 -0.68 -0.43 8.68
N ARG A 58 -1.74 -0.22 9.46
CA ARG A 58 -3.11 -0.17 8.93
C ARG A 58 -3.31 1.01 7.98
N GLN A 59 -2.77 2.19 8.33
CA GLN A 59 -2.83 3.37 7.47
C GLN A 59 -2.08 3.14 6.16
N GLU A 60 -0.88 2.56 6.23
CA GLU A 60 -0.07 2.23 5.05
C GLU A 60 -0.77 1.21 4.14
N ILE A 61 -1.34 0.12 4.69
CA ILE A 61 -2.13 -0.86 3.92
C ILE A 61 -3.30 -0.18 3.20
N ASN A 62 -4.00 0.73 3.87
CA ASN A 62 -5.12 1.44 3.26
C ASN A 62 -4.67 2.39 2.14
N SER A 63 -3.54 3.08 2.33
CA SER A 63 -2.93 3.93 1.31
C SER A 63 -2.53 3.13 0.07
N LEU A 64 -1.76 2.04 0.27
CA LEU A 64 -1.31 1.16 -0.82
C LEU A 64 -2.49 0.53 -1.59
N ARG A 65 -3.57 0.15 -0.88
CA ARG A 65 -4.79 -0.36 -1.54
C ARG A 65 -5.49 0.70 -2.39
N HIS A 66 -5.48 1.96 -1.94
CA HIS A 66 -6.04 3.07 -2.69
C HIS A 66 -5.23 3.35 -3.94
N GLU A 67 -3.91 3.44 -3.81
CA GLU A 67 -2.98 3.63 -4.92
C GLU A 67 -3.09 2.52 -5.97
N LEU A 68 -3.13 1.26 -5.52
CA LEU A 68 -3.33 0.11 -6.41
C LEU A 68 -4.66 0.15 -7.18
N ARG A 69 -5.71 0.75 -6.59
CA ARG A 69 -6.99 0.95 -7.29
C ARG A 69 -6.86 2.01 -8.37
N ILE A 70 -6.16 3.11 -8.09
CA ILE A 70 -5.91 4.20 -9.06
C ILE A 70 -5.09 3.65 -10.23
N LEU A 71 -3.95 3.02 -9.95
CA LEU A 71 -3.05 2.46 -10.97
C LEU A 71 -3.76 1.43 -11.86
N LYS A 72 -4.64 0.60 -11.29
CA LYS A 72 -5.47 -0.33 -12.09
C LYS A 72 -6.48 0.41 -12.99
N GLY A 73 -7.00 1.54 -12.53
CA GLY A 73 -7.86 2.40 -13.34
C GLY A 73 -7.08 3.00 -14.52
N GLU A 74 -5.94 3.61 -14.24
CA GLU A 74 -5.04 4.18 -15.25
C GLU A 74 -4.59 3.14 -16.26
N GLN A 75 -4.18 1.95 -15.80
CA GLN A 75 -3.81 0.84 -16.68
C GLN A 75 -4.95 0.46 -17.64
N ARG A 76 -6.21 0.42 -17.16
CA ARG A 76 -7.36 0.12 -18.03
C ARG A 76 -7.61 1.20 -19.06
N GLU A 77 -7.48 2.47 -18.69
CA GLU A 77 -7.66 3.57 -19.63
C GLU A 77 -6.56 3.60 -20.68
N LEU A 78 -5.31 3.39 -20.29
CA LEU A 78 -4.19 3.24 -21.22
C LEU A 78 -4.42 2.07 -22.19
N LEU A 79 -4.86 0.92 -21.70
CA LEU A 79 -5.18 -0.23 -22.57
C LEU A 79 -6.31 0.05 -23.56
N LYS A 80 -7.32 0.85 -23.18
CA LYS A 80 -8.37 1.29 -24.10
C LYS A 80 -7.84 2.27 -25.14
N GLN A 81 -6.92 3.15 -24.76
CA GLN A 81 -6.30 4.09 -25.69
C GLN A 81 -5.45 3.34 -26.72
N THR A 82 -4.60 2.41 -26.28
CA THR A 82 -3.78 1.61 -27.21
C THR A 82 -4.61 0.75 -28.14
N ALA A 83 -5.75 0.21 -27.67
CA ALA A 83 -6.68 -0.53 -28.53
C ALA A 83 -7.29 0.37 -29.62
N LYS A 84 -7.71 1.59 -29.26
CA LYS A 84 -8.25 2.55 -30.24
C LYS A 84 -7.20 3.04 -31.23
N GLU A 85 -5.95 3.22 -30.79
CA GLU A 85 -4.84 3.60 -31.68
C GLU A 85 -4.56 2.49 -32.69
N SER A 86 -4.58 1.22 -32.27
CA SER A 86 -4.48 0.06 -33.17
C SER A 86 -5.61 0.03 -34.21
N ASP A 87 -6.86 0.24 -33.78
CA ASP A 87 -8.02 0.26 -34.70
C ASP A 87 -7.89 1.38 -35.77
N VAL A 88 -7.26 2.50 -35.41
CA VAL A 88 -7.02 3.62 -36.34
C VAL A 88 -5.86 3.31 -37.29
N GLU A 89 -4.79 2.67 -36.82
CA GLU A 89 -3.69 2.20 -37.69
C GLU A 89 -4.19 1.21 -38.74
N ASP A 90 -5.05 0.26 -38.36
CA ASP A 90 -5.64 -0.72 -39.29
C ASP A 90 -6.49 -0.01 -40.36
N LEU A 91 -7.35 0.94 -39.96
CA LEU A 91 -8.13 1.75 -40.91
C LEU A 91 -7.26 2.61 -41.84
N LEU A 92 -6.13 3.13 -41.36
CA LEU A 92 -5.20 3.89 -42.19
C LEU A 92 -4.48 2.99 -43.19
N SER A 93 -4.15 1.75 -42.81
CA SER A 93 -3.59 0.74 -43.72
C SER A 93 -4.58 0.41 -44.84
N ASP A 94 -5.84 0.15 -44.50
CA ASP A 94 -6.90 -0.16 -45.48
C ASP A 94 -7.11 0.98 -46.49
N VAL A 95 -7.09 2.24 -46.02
CA VAL A 95 -7.19 3.41 -46.90
C VAL A 95 -5.97 3.54 -47.80
N GLN A 96 -4.78 3.24 -47.28
CA GLN A 96 -3.54 3.33 -48.04
C GLN A 96 -3.44 2.26 -49.13
N ASP A 97 -3.92 1.05 -48.85
CA ASP A 97 -4.05 -0.03 -49.83
C ASP A 97 -5.06 0.34 -50.94
N PHE A 98 -6.22 0.90 -50.56
CA PHE A 98 -7.22 1.38 -51.53
C PHE A 98 -6.68 2.51 -52.43
N LEU A 99 -5.91 3.45 -51.87
CA LEU A 99 -5.29 4.53 -52.65
C LEU A 99 -4.18 4.01 -53.59
N ASN A 100 -3.47 2.95 -53.20
CA ASN A 100 -2.47 2.32 -54.06
C ASN A 100 -3.12 1.55 -55.22
N GLU A 101 -4.18 0.80 -54.96
CA GLU A 101 -4.96 0.07 -55.98
C GLU A 101 -5.58 1.04 -57.00
N ALA A 102 -6.21 2.13 -56.53
CA ALA A 102 -6.75 3.17 -57.41
C ALA A 102 -5.67 3.88 -58.25
N ARG A 103 -4.43 3.94 -57.77
CA ARG A 103 -3.30 4.53 -58.50
C ARG A 103 -2.73 3.58 -59.55
N GLU A 104 -2.75 2.28 -59.28
CA GLU A 104 -2.38 1.23 -60.25
C GLU A 104 -3.38 1.20 -61.42
N ASP A 105 -4.69 1.23 -61.14
CA ASP A 105 -5.74 1.29 -62.16
C ASP A 105 -5.64 2.52 -63.09
N VAL A 106 -5.27 3.68 -62.53
CA VAL A 106 -5.06 4.91 -63.32
C VAL A 106 -3.78 4.83 -64.17
N SER A 107 -2.78 4.06 -63.75
CA SER A 107 -1.55 3.85 -64.51
C SER A 107 -1.70 2.82 -65.64
N GLU A 108 -2.59 1.84 -65.50
CA GLU A 108 -2.91 0.85 -66.54
C GLU A 108 -3.98 1.34 -67.55
N GLY A 109 -4.85 2.27 -67.15
CA GLY A 109 -5.84 2.92 -68.04
C GLY A 109 -5.28 4.03 -68.95
N GLY A 110 -3.99 4.34 -68.85
CA GLY A 110 -3.31 5.38 -69.64
C GLY A 110 -2.81 4.91 -71.01
N ILE A 111 -3.67 4.29 -71.82
CA ILE A 111 -3.45 4.19 -73.27
C ILE A 111 -4.74 4.68 -73.93
N PHE A 112 -4.74 5.95 -74.34
CA PHE A 112 -5.10 6.44 -75.68
C PHE A 112 -4.81 7.94 -75.77
#